data_AF-A0A939Y9X6-F1
#
_entry.id   AF-A0A939Y9X6-F1
#
_cell.length_a   1.000
_cell.length_b   1.000
_cell.length_c   1.000
_cell.angle_alpha   90.00
_cell.angle_beta   90.00
_cell.angle_gamma   90.00
#
_symmetry.space_group_name_H-M   'P 1'
#
loop_
_entity.id
_entity.type
_entity.pdbx_description
1 polymer ?
#
loop_
_entity_poly.entity_id
_entity_poly.type
_entity_poly.pdbx_seq_one_letter_code
_entity_poly.pdbx_strand_id
1 'polypeptide(L)' 'MSRYSKEDIIRMVREDDVEFIRMQFTDIFGQLKNVAITASQIEKAVNNEIM' A
#
# COMPACT_ATOMS: atom_id res chain seq x y z
N MET A 1 -18.49 -1.44 -2.47
CA MET A 1 -17.62 -0.89 -3.53
C MET A 1 -16.33 -0.43 -2.86
N SER A 2 -15.17 -0.67 -3.46
CA SER A 2 -13.94 -0.03 -2.99
C SER A 2 -14.11 1.49 -3.05
N ARG A 3 -13.78 2.20 -1.97
CA ARG A 3 -13.91 3.67 -1.91
C ARG A 3 -12.92 4.37 -2.87
N TYR A 4 -11.88 3.66 -3.27
CA TYR A 4 -10.81 4.16 -4.14
C TYR A 4 -10.48 3.12 -5.22
N SER A 5 -10.20 3.59 -6.44
CA SER A 5 -9.58 2.78 -7.49
C SER A 5 -8.06 2.65 -7.24
N LYS A 6 -7.38 1.77 -8.00
CA LYS A 6 -5.92 1.66 -7.95
C LYS A 6 -5.26 2.96 -8.39
N GLU A 7 -5.83 3.57 -9.42
CA GLU A 7 -5.41 4.84 -10.01
C GLU A 7 -5.55 5.98 -9.00
N ASP A 8 -6.64 6.01 -8.22
CA ASP A 8 -6.80 7.00 -7.14
C ASP A 8 -5.70 6.87 -6.09
N ILE A 9 -5.34 5.65 -5.69
CA ILE A 9 -4.29 5.40 -4.70
C ILE A 9 -2.93 5.86 -5.23
N ILE A 10 -2.59 5.51 -6.47
CA ILE A 10 -1.33 5.93 -7.11
C ILE A 10 -1.27 7.46 -7.21
N ARG A 11 -2.39 8.11 -7.56
CA ARG A 11 -2.47 9.58 -7.63
C ARG A 11 -2.26 10.21 -6.25
N MET A 12 -2.93 9.73 -5.21
CA MET A 12 -2.76 10.24 -3.84
C MET A 12 -1.30 10.13 -3.37
N VAL A 13 -0.64 8.99 -3.61
CA VAL A 13 0.78 8.80 -3.24
C VAL A 13 1.70 9.83 -3.91
N ARG A 14 1.40 10.22 -5.16
CA ARG A 14 2.18 11.23 -5.90
C ARG A 14 1.84 12.67 -5.49
N GLU A 15 0.56 12.96 -5.28
CA GLU A 15 0.09 14.31 -4.91
C GLU A 15 0.49 14.70 -3.49
N ASP A 16 0.46 13.73 -2.56
CA ASP A 16 0.78 13.95 -1.15
C ASP A 16 2.29 13.79 -0.83
N ASP A 17 3.14 13.65 -1.85
CA ASP A 17 4.60 13.44 -1.73
C ASP A 17 4.97 12.34 -0.70
N VAL A 18 4.27 11.21 -0.79
CA VAL A 18 4.48 10.09 0.13
C VAL A 18 5.83 9.45 -0.20
N GLU A 19 6.69 9.29 0.81
CA GLU A 19 7.97 8.59 0.63
C GLU A 19 7.87 7.08 0.92
N PHE A 20 7.05 6.70 1.90
CA PHE A 20 6.91 5.33 2.39
C PHE A 20 5.45 4.94 2.65
N ILE A 21 5.09 3.72 2.27
CA ILE A 21 3.79 3.12 2.56
C ILE A 21 3.99 1.93 3.51
N ARG A 22 3.21 1.88 4.58
CA ARG A 22 3.13 0.70 5.47
C ARG A 22 1.91 -0.14 5.10
N MET A 23 2.14 -1.30 4.50
CA MET A 23 1.11 -2.31 4.27
C MET A 23 0.91 -3.11 5.56
N GLN A 24 -0.24 -2.93 6.21
CA GLN A 24 -0.55 -3.54 7.49
C GLN A 24 -1.49 -4.73 7.33
N PHE A 25 -1.23 -5.78 8.11
CA PHE A 25 -2.09 -6.94 8.20
C PHE A 25 -2.02 -7.55 9.60
N THR A 26 -2.97 -8.42 9.91
CA THR A 26 -2.98 -9.20 11.15
C THR A 26 -2.73 -10.65 10.80
N ASP A 27 -1.82 -11.31 11.52
CA ASP A 27 -1.61 -12.74 11.33
C ASP A 27 -2.66 -13.60 12.05
N ILE A 28 -2.54 -14.92 11.92
CA ILE A 28 -3.48 -15.89 12.50
C ILE A 28 -3.53 -15.87 14.04
N PHE A 29 -2.52 -15.30 14.70
CA PHE A 29 -2.46 -15.17 16.16
C PHE A 29 -2.96 -13.80 16.64
N GLY A 30 -3.49 -12.96 15.75
CA GLY A 30 -3.96 -11.62 16.08
C GLY A 30 -2.84 -10.59 16.22
N GLN A 31 -1.60 -10.92 15.81
CA GLN A 31 -0.48 -9.98 15.90
C GLN A 31 -0.50 -9.01 14.73
N LEU A 32 -0.43 -7.71 15.02
CA LEU A 32 -0.28 -6.67 14.01
C LEU A 32 1.12 -6.75 13.39
N LYS A 33 1.18 -6.93 12.07
CA LYS A 33 2.40 -6.93 11.28
C LYS A 33 2.30 -5.91 10.16
N ASN A 34 3.45 -5.48 9.67
CA ASN A 34 3.52 -4.56 8.55
C ASN A 34 4.76 -4.78 7.69
N VAL A 35 4.65 -4.40 6.43
CA VAL A 35 5.77 -4.28 5.49
C VAL A 35 5.84 -2.83 5.02
N ALA A 36 7.03 -2.24 5.10
CA ALA A 36 7.29 -0.91 4.56
C ALA A 36 7.82 -1.03 3.12
N ILE A 37 7.22 -0.27 2.21
CA ILE A 37 7.66 -0.13 0.82
C ILE A 37 7.91 1.35 0.52
N THR A 38 8.79 1.62 -0.44
CA THR A 38 8.96 2.98 -0.96
C THR A 38 7.82 3.33 -1.91
N ALA A 39 7.52 4.62 -2.08
CA ALA A 39 6.48 5.06 -3.01
C ALA A 39 6.74 4.65 -4.47
N SER A 40 7.99 4.46 -4.87
CA SER A 40 8.36 3.89 -6.18
C SER A 40 7.82 2.47 -6.41
N GLN A 41 7.43 1.75 -5.36
CA GLN A 41 6.90 0.40 -5.41
C GLN A 41 5.36 0.34 -5.40
N ILE A 42 4.66 1.48 -5.33
CA ILE A 42 3.20 1.52 -5.18
C ILE A 42 2.45 0.79 -6.30
N GLU A 43 2.90 0.91 -7.55
CA GLU A 43 2.25 0.26 -8.71
C GLU A 43 2.26 -1.26 -8.57
N LYS A 44 3.39 -1.82 -8.14
CA LYS A 44 3.52 -3.26 -7.87
C LYS A 44 2.66 -3.68 -6.68
N ALA A 45 2.60 -2.85 -5.63
CA ALA A 45 1.81 -3.11 -4.44
C ALA A 45 0.31 -3.26 -4.75
N VAL A 46 -0.26 -2.33 -5.52
CA VAL A 46 -1.69 -2.36 -5.88
C VAL A 46 -2.02 -3.44 -6.92
N ASN A 47 -1.02 -4.05 -7.54
CA ASN A 47 -1.15 -5.17 -8.46
C ASN A 47 -0.90 -6.54 -7.82
N ASN A 48 -0.72 -6.60 -6.50
CA ASN A 48 -0.38 -7.83 -5.76
C ASN A 48 0.95 -8.46 -6.25
N GLU A 49 1.89 -7.62 -6.69
CA GLU A 49 3.24 -8.02 -7.11
C GLU A 49 4.28 -7.73 -6.00
N ILE A 50 3.78 -7.39 -4.82
CA ILE A 50 4.54 -7.27 -3.59
C ILE A 50 3.83 -8.16 -2.58
N MET A 51 4.63 -9.00 -1.93
CA MET A 51 4.21 -10.10 -1.05
C MET A 51 3.71 -11.34 -1.80
#